data_AF-A0A8J2XPK1-F1
#
_entry.id   AF-A0A8J2XPK1-F1
#
_cell.length_a   1.000
_cell.length_b   1.000
_cell.length_c   1.000
_cell.angle_alpha   90.00
_cell.angle_beta   90.00
_cell.angle_gamma   90.00
#
_symmetry.space_group_name_H-M   'P 1'
#
loop_
_entity.id
_entity.type
_entity.pdbx_description
1 polymer ?
#
loop_
_entity_poly.entity_id
_entity_poly.type
_entity_poly.pdbx_seq_one_letter_code
_entity_poly.pdbx_strand_id
1 'polypeptide(L)'
;MLTRIKSWLNGFSLPKDANFKQRTVARQKLGNWLLVELGANDYVLIHDMLAKIQLSDQDEADKNRELIGLRYMALAMSLRTRSGRIPLDWQNQDDLMHLANLPNSRVIPALDAIAILSGIDWITPSYQPQSIDEAEQQDVDPPTQEEIAENPS
;
A
#
# COMPACT_ATOMS: atom_id res chain seq x y z
N MET A 1 -33.12 5.26 11.43
CA MET A 1 -32.52 5.12 12.78
C MET A 1 -31.95 3.71 13.05
N LEU A 2 -32.52 2.63 12.51
CA LEU A 2 -32.08 1.24 12.74
C LEU A 2 -30.66 0.91 12.24
N THR A 3 -30.18 1.55 11.15
CA THR A 3 -28.84 1.32 10.58
C THR A 3 -27.69 1.78 11.48
N ARG A 4 -27.90 2.83 12.30
CA ARG A 4 -26.88 3.34 13.23
C ARG A 4 -26.63 2.39 14.40
N ILE A 5 -27.66 1.67 14.85
CA ILE A 5 -27.57 0.75 15.99
C ILE A 5 -26.83 -0.54 15.59
N LYS A 6 -27.12 -1.09 14.40
CA LYS A 6 -26.37 -2.24 13.84
C LYS A 6 -24.88 -1.92 13.63
N SER A 7 -24.57 -0.74 13.11
CA SER A 7 -23.18 -0.27 12.95
C SER A 7 -22.45 -0.14 14.30
N TRP A 8 -23.15 0.29 15.35
CA TRP A 8 -22.57 0.46 16.69
C TRP A 8 -22.28 -0.89 17.38
N LEU A 9 -23.18 -1.87 17.25
CA LEU A 9 -22.99 -3.22 17.78
C LEU A 9 -21.87 -3.98 17.05
N ASN A 10 -21.80 -3.89 15.72
CA ASN A 10 -20.68 -4.46 14.97
C ASN A 10 -19.35 -3.81 15.37
N GLY A 11 -19.35 -2.52 15.68
CA GLY A 11 -18.17 -1.80 16.16
C GLY A 11 -17.51 -2.40 17.40
N PHE A 12 -18.26 -3.11 18.27
CA PHE A 12 -17.68 -3.77 19.46
C PHE A 12 -17.11 -5.17 19.18
N SER A 13 -17.60 -5.87 18.15
CA SER A 13 -17.11 -7.19 17.75
C SER A 13 -15.91 -7.15 16.80
N LEU A 14 -15.62 -5.99 16.20
CA LEU A 14 -14.49 -5.84 15.29
C LEU A 14 -13.15 -6.05 16.02
N PRO A 15 -12.20 -6.78 15.40
CA PRO A 15 -10.88 -6.97 15.99
C PRO A 15 -10.17 -5.63 16.20
N LYS A 16 -9.38 -5.56 17.26
CA LYS A 16 -8.64 -4.35 17.63
C LYS A 16 -7.19 -4.50 17.19
N ASP A 17 -6.67 -3.47 16.53
CA ASP A 17 -5.25 -3.40 16.23
C ASP A 17 -4.46 -3.08 17.50
N ALA A 18 -3.63 -4.02 17.93
CA ALA A 18 -2.81 -3.91 19.13
C ALA A 18 -1.81 -2.75 19.04
N ASN A 19 -1.34 -2.44 17.83
CA ASN A 19 -0.30 -1.44 17.58
C ASN A 19 -0.88 -0.10 17.11
N PHE A 20 -2.21 0.07 17.13
CA PHE A 20 -2.87 1.28 16.62
C PHE A 20 -2.30 2.59 17.18
N LYS A 21 -1.93 2.61 18.47
CA LYS A 21 -1.37 3.81 19.12
C LYS A 21 0.05 4.16 18.64
N GLN A 22 0.75 3.19 18.06
CA GLN A 22 2.12 3.33 17.57
C GLN A 22 2.15 3.65 16.07
N ARG A 23 1.07 3.33 15.34
CA ARG A 23 0.99 3.59 13.90
C ARG A 23 0.80 5.07 13.61
N THR A 24 1.48 5.56 12.59
CA THR A 24 1.26 6.90 12.05
C THR A 24 -0.12 6.97 11.39
N VAL A 25 -0.85 8.06 11.64
CA VAL A 25 -2.22 8.27 11.11
C VAL A 25 -2.18 9.37 10.07
N ALA A 26 -2.76 9.12 8.89
CA ALA A 26 -2.82 10.12 7.83
C ALA A 26 -3.74 11.28 8.21
N ARG A 27 -3.46 12.47 7.66
CA ARG A 27 -4.41 13.60 7.73
C ARG A 27 -5.69 13.30 6.95
N GLN A 28 -5.56 12.60 5.83
CA GLN A 28 -6.67 12.18 4.99
C GLN A 28 -7.48 11.06 5.66
N LYS A 29 -8.78 11.02 5.37
CA LYS A 29 -9.70 9.99 5.87
C LYS A 29 -10.50 9.41 4.71
N LEU A 30 -10.85 8.14 4.82
CA LEU A 30 -11.80 7.49 3.92
C LEU A 30 -13.16 7.41 4.61
N GLY A 31 -14.01 8.40 4.37
CA GLY A 31 -15.28 8.53 5.08
C GLY A 31 -15.06 8.72 6.59
N ASN A 32 -15.52 7.74 7.39
CA ASN A 32 -15.36 7.77 8.85
C ASN A 32 -14.13 7.01 9.34
N TRP A 33 -13.38 6.38 8.44
CA TRP A 33 -12.19 5.61 8.77
C TRP A 33 -10.93 6.46 8.70
N LEU A 34 -10.04 6.18 9.63
CA LEU A 34 -8.67 6.67 9.64
C LEU A 34 -7.84 5.77 8.72
N LEU A 35 -6.85 6.37 8.06
CA LEU A 35 -5.81 5.68 7.33
C LEU A 35 -4.59 5.64 8.23
N VAL A 36 -4.05 4.45 8.46
CA VAL A 36 -2.83 4.26 9.23
C VAL A 36 -1.76 3.58 8.38
N GLU A 37 -0.51 3.83 8.75
CA GLU A 37 0.65 3.15 8.21
C GLU A 37 0.47 1.61 8.20
N LEU A 38 0.93 0.96 7.13
CA LEU A 38 0.98 -0.49 7.05
C LEU A 38 2.02 -1.03 8.04
N GLY A 39 1.65 -2.04 8.83
CA GLY A 39 2.60 -2.64 9.77
C GLY A 39 3.65 -3.46 9.02
N ALA A 40 4.76 -3.80 9.69
CA ALA A 40 5.84 -4.58 9.08
C ALA A 40 5.35 -5.92 8.46
N ASN A 41 4.39 -6.60 9.10
CA ASN A 41 3.81 -7.83 8.55
C ASN A 41 2.95 -7.55 7.29
N ASP A 42 2.12 -6.50 7.34
CA ASP A 42 1.31 -6.05 6.21
C ASP A 42 2.21 -5.72 5.00
N TYR A 43 3.33 -5.02 5.26
CA TYR A 43 4.34 -4.66 4.26
C TYR A 43 4.94 -5.89 3.57
N VAL A 44 5.46 -6.85 4.35
CA VAL A 44 6.07 -8.08 3.83
C VAL A 44 5.07 -8.87 2.97
N LEU A 45 3.84 -9.01 3.46
CA LEU A 45 2.80 -9.75 2.77
C LEU A 45 2.44 -9.12 1.42
N ILE A 46 2.24 -7.80 1.40
CA ILE A 46 1.89 -7.09 0.17
C ILE A 46 3.04 -7.18 -0.85
N HIS A 47 4.29 -7.05 -0.42
CA HIS A 47 5.44 -7.18 -1.32
C HIS A 47 5.61 -8.60 -1.88
N ASP A 48 5.39 -9.63 -1.07
CA ASP A 48 5.38 -11.02 -1.55
C ASP A 48 4.26 -11.27 -2.57
N MET A 49 3.07 -10.72 -2.33
CA MET A 49 1.97 -10.80 -3.29
C MET A 49 2.28 -10.04 -4.59
N LEU A 50 2.88 -8.86 -4.51
CA LEU A 50 3.31 -8.12 -5.70
C LEU A 50 4.31 -8.94 -6.52
N ALA A 51 5.32 -9.52 -5.87
CA ALA A 51 6.32 -10.35 -6.54
C ALA A 51 5.67 -11.54 -7.26
N LYS A 52 4.69 -12.20 -6.62
CA LYS A 52 3.92 -13.28 -7.24
C LYS A 52 3.16 -12.84 -8.49
N ILE A 53 2.51 -11.68 -8.44
CA ILE A 53 1.80 -11.11 -9.61
C ILE A 53 2.78 -10.83 -10.75
N GLN A 54 3.93 -10.24 -10.43
CA GLN A 54 4.95 -9.89 -11.44
C GLN A 54 5.56 -11.12 -12.11
N LEU A 55 5.87 -12.15 -11.32
CA LEU A 55 6.47 -13.41 -11.77
C LEU A 55 5.47 -14.39 -12.38
N SER A 56 4.17 -14.09 -12.32
CA SER A 56 3.12 -14.93 -12.93
C SER A 56 3.27 -14.97 -14.46
N ASP A 57 2.95 -16.11 -15.07
CA ASP A 57 2.90 -16.29 -16.54
C ASP A 57 1.59 -15.78 -17.16
N GLN A 58 0.70 -15.17 -16.37
CA GLN A 58 -0.54 -14.54 -16.85
C GLN A 58 -0.26 -13.37 -17.79
N ASP A 59 -1.28 -13.00 -18.58
CA ASP A 59 -1.21 -11.81 -19.42
C ASP A 59 -1.20 -10.51 -18.59
N GLU A 60 -0.81 -9.42 -19.23
CA GLU A 60 -0.71 -8.11 -18.57
C GLU A 60 -2.07 -7.58 -18.10
N ALA A 61 -3.17 -7.99 -18.72
CA ALA A 61 -4.51 -7.54 -18.33
C ALA A 61 -4.91 -8.15 -16.98
N ASP A 62 -4.66 -9.45 -16.81
CA ASP A 62 -4.92 -10.17 -15.58
C ASP A 62 -3.99 -9.71 -14.46
N LYS A 63 -2.69 -9.50 -14.75
CA LYS A 63 -1.74 -8.91 -13.78
C LYS A 63 -2.19 -7.54 -13.28
N ASN A 64 -2.65 -6.67 -14.19
CA ASN A 64 -3.17 -5.36 -13.81
C ASN A 64 -4.43 -5.47 -12.94
N ARG A 65 -5.29 -6.44 -13.21
CA ARG A 65 -6.48 -6.69 -12.38
C ARG A 65 -6.11 -7.16 -10.98
N GLU A 66 -5.14 -8.07 -10.87
CA GLU A 66 -4.62 -8.54 -9.58
C GLU A 66 -3.93 -7.41 -8.81
N LEU A 67 -3.17 -6.54 -9.50
CA LEU A 67 -2.55 -5.36 -8.89
C LEU A 67 -3.60 -4.39 -8.33
N ILE A 68 -4.72 -4.18 -9.03
CA ILE A 68 -5.85 -3.39 -8.51
C ILE A 68 -6.43 -4.04 -7.25
N GLY A 69 -6.59 -5.38 -7.24
CA GLY A 69 -7.00 -6.14 -6.06
C GLY A 69 -6.05 -5.91 -4.89
N LEU A 70 -4.75 -6.00 -5.12
CA LEU A 70 -3.70 -5.78 -4.12
C LEU A 70 -3.75 -4.36 -3.53
N ARG A 71 -4.05 -3.34 -4.33
CA ARG A 71 -4.27 -1.96 -3.84
C ARG A 71 -5.45 -1.88 -2.87
N TYR A 72 -6.55 -2.58 -3.15
CA TYR A 72 -7.68 -2.63 -2.21
C TYR A 72 -7.37 -3.41 -0.94
N MET A 73 -6.55 -4.45 -1.02
CA MET A 73 -6.05 -5.16 0.15
C MET A 73 -5.20 -4.23 1.03
N ALA A 74 -4.26 -3.51 0.44
CA ALA A 74 -3.44 -2.51 1.16
C ALA A 74 -4.32 -1.43 1.81
N LEU A 75 -5.34 -0.96 1.08
CA LEU A 75 -6.32 -0.03 1.63
C LEU A 75 -7.03 -0.64 2.85
N ALA A 76 -7.59 -1.85 2.75
CA ALA A 76 -8.25 -2.53 3.87
C ALA A 76 -7.31 -2.71 5.08
N MET A 77 -6.06 -3.12 4.86
CA MET A 77 -5.05 -3.29 5.91
C MET A 77 -4.75 -1.98 6.65
N SER A 78 -4.81 -0.85 5.96
CA SER A 78 -4.58 0.49 6.52
C SER A 78 -5.78 1.08 7.29
N LEU A 79 -7.00 0.56 7.10
CA LEU A 79 -8.19 1.23 7.61
C LEU A 79 -8.40 0.95 9.09
N ARG A 80 -8.65 2.01 9.87
CA ARG A 80 -9.00 1.89 11.29
C ARG A 80 -10.17 2.80 11.65
N THR A 81 -10.98 2.34 12.59
CA THR A 81 -11.92 3.22 13.29
C THR A 81 -11.17 4.16 14.25
N ARG A 82 -11.84 5.20 14.76
CA ARG A 82 -11.25 6.11 15.76
C ARG A 82 -10.77 5.41 17.04
N SER A 83 -11.33 4.24 17.36
CA SER A 83 -10.95 3.43 18.51
C SER A 83 -9.85 2.39 18.20
N GLY A 84 -9.31 2.39 16.97
CA GLY A 84 -8.27 1.46 16.54
C GLY A 84 -8.76 0.08 16.13
N ARG A 85 -10.06 -0.07 15.88
CA ARG A 85 -10.61 -1.34 15.39
C ARG A 85 -10.53 -1.44 13.88
N ILE A 86 -10.31 -2.65 13.39
CA ILE A 86 -10.18 -2.99 11.98
C ILE A 86 -11.60 -3.12 11.40
N PRO A 87 -12.04 -2.23 10.50
CA PRO A 87 -13.42 -2.20 10.03
C PRO A 87 -13.72 -3.19 8.91
N LEU A 88 -12.69 -3.63 8.18
CA LEU A 88 -12.78 -4.49 7.01
C LEU A 88 -11.68 -5.56 7.08
N ASP A 89 -12.00 -6.78 6.70
CA ASP A 89 -11.05 -7.87 6.56
C ASP A 89 -10.46 -7.86 5.15
N TRP A 90 -9.13 -7.75 5.07
CA TRP A 90 -8.40 -7.70 3.80
C TRP A 90 -8.37 -9.05 3.06
N GLN A 91 -8.72 -10.15 3.72
CA GLN A 91 -8.89 -11.48 3.11
C GLN A 91 -10.32 -11.73 2.64
N ASN A 92 -11.27 -10.91 3.08
CA ASN A 92 -12.67 -11.09 2.76
C ASN A 92 -13.02 -10.41 1.44
N GLN A 93 -13.50 -11.19 0.47
CA GLN A 93 -13.83 -10.69 -0.86
C GLN A 93 -14.96 -9.65 -0.84
N ASP A 94 -15.98 -9.79 0.01
CA ASP A 94 -17.10 -8.85 0.08
C ASP A 94 -16.64 -7.47 0.58
N ASP A 95 -15.72 -7.45 1.55
CA ASP A 95 -15.11 -6.22 2.07
C ASP A 95 -14.22 -5.53 1.03
N LEU A 96 -13.44 -6.29 0.26
CA LEU A 96 -12.65 -5.75 -0.86
C LEU A 96 -13.56 -5.21 -1.97
N MET A 97 -14.65 -5.91 -2.30
CA MET A 97 -15.64 -5.44 -3.26
C MET A 97 -16.37 -4.18 -2.77
N HIS A 98 -16.59 -4.04 -1.46
CA HIS A 98 -17.12 -2.80 -0.90
C HIS A 98 -16.18 -1.61 -1.20
N LEU A 99 -14.87 -1.78 -1.01
CA LEU A 99 -13.87 -0.75 -1.33
C LEU A 99 -13.81 -0.45 -2.84
N ALA A 100 -13.88 -1.48 -3.68
CA ALA A 100 -13.87 -1.32 -5.13
C ALA A 100 -15.08 -0.55 -5.69
N ASN A 101 -16.20 -0.55 -4.96
CA ASN A 101 -17.40 0.20 -5.32
C ASN A 101 -17.36 1.68 -4.87
N LEU A 102 -16.32 2.11 -4.16
CA LEU A 102 -16.17 3.50 -3.77
C LEU A 102 -15.72 4.36 -4.97
N PRO A 103 -16.13 5.64 -5.04
CA PRO A 103 -15.67 6.52 -6.11
C PRO A 103 -14.15 6.70 -6.10
N ASN A 104 -13.52 6.67 -7.27
CA ASN A 104 -12.08 6.89 -7.45
C ASN A 104 -11.59 8.20 -6.81
N SER A 105 -12.42 9.25 -6.82
CA SER A 105 -12.12 10.54 -6.17
C SER A 105 -11.92 10.45 -4.65
N ARG A 106 -12.31 9.33 -4.02
CA ARG A 106 -12.05 9.03 -2.61
C ARG A 106 -10.95 7.99 -2.43
N VAL A 107 -10.90 7.00 -3.30
CA VAL A 107 -9.93 5.90 -3.22
C VAL A 107 -8.52 6.38 -3.53
N ILE A 108 -8.33 7.14 -4.62
CA ILE A 108 -6.98 7.58 -5.05
C ILE A 108 -6.29 8.39 -3.95
N PRO A 109 -6.89 9.45 -3.37
CA PRO A 109 -6.24 10.20 -2.29
C PRO A 109 -5.97 9.37 -1.03
N ALA A 110 -6.72 8.29 -0.80
CA ALA A 110 -6.48 7.38 0.31
C ALA A 110 -5.26 6.48 0.03
N LEU A 111 -5.13 5.95 -1.18
CA LEU A 111 -3.96 5.19 -1.62
C LEU A 111 -2.70 6.04 -1.59
N ASP A 112 -2.77 7.29 -2.05
CA ASP A 112 -1.64 8.25 -1.98
C ASP A 112 -1.20 8.50 -0.54
N ALA A 113 -2.15 8.66 0.37
CA ALA A 113 -1.84 8.84 1.78
C ALA A 113 -1.16 7.61 2.40
N ILE A 114 -1.58 6.40 2.01
CA ILE A 114 -0.96 5.15 2.48
C ILE A 114 0.45 4.99 1.91
N ALA A 115 0.64 5.30 0.63
CA ALA A 115 1.92 5.25 -0.04
C ALA A 115 2.94 6.15 0.67
N ILE A 116 2.57 7.40 0.97
CA ILE A 116 3.43 8.33 1.71
C ILE A 116 3.74 7.83 3.12
N LEU A 117 2.74 7.32 3.84
CA LEU A 117 2.93 6.85 5.22
C LEU A 117 3.82 5.61 5.31
N SER A 118 3.71 4.72 4.33
CA SER A 118 4.33 3.39 4.39
C SER A 118 5.58 3.28 3.52
N GLY A 119 5.90 4.32 2.74
CA GLY A 119 7.02 4.32 1.79
C GLY A 119 6.82 3.37 0.59
N ILE A 120 5.58 3.23 0.10
CA ILE A 120 5.23 2.26 -0.95
C ILE A 120 4.52 2.97 -2.12
N ASP A 121 5.30 3.51 -3.04
CA ASP A 121 4.79 4.38 -4.11
C ASP A 121 3.88 3.67 -5.12
N TRP A 122 4.13 2.38 -5.39
CA TRP A 122 3.39 1.61 -6.40
C TRP A 122 1.91 1.35 -6.06
N ILE A 123 1.54 1.52 -4.78
CA ILE A 123 0.15 1.43 -4.32
C ILE A 123 -0.71 2.52 -4.97
N THR A 124 -0.11 3.65 -5.37
CA THR A 124 -0.82 4.72 -6.07
C THR A 124 -1.16 4.32 -7.51
N PRO A 125 -2.40 4.54 -7.99
CA PRO A 125 -2.76 4.26 -9.38
C PRO A 125 -1.99 5.08 -10.42
N SER A 126 -1.48 6.23 -10.01
CA SER A 126 -0.63 7.12 -10.82
C SER A 126 0.83 6.70 -10.85
N TYR A 127 1.25 5.68 -10.10
CA TYR A 127 2.62 5.20 -10.12
C TYR A 127 2.98 4.73 -11.53
N GLN A 128 3.98 5.38 -12.10
CA GLN A 128 4.69 4.89 -13.26
C GLN A 128 6.02 4.33 -12.74
N PRO A 129 6.31 3.03 -12.94
CA PRO A 129 7.63 2.51 -12.61
C PRO A 129 8.64 3.36 -13.37
N GLN A 130 9.57 3.98 -12.64
CA GLN A 130 10.73 4.59 -13.27
C GLN A 130 11.46 3.46 -13.98
N SER A 131 11.64 3.57 -15.29
CA SER A 131 12.51 2.67 -16.03
C SER A 131 13.87 2.67 -15.35
N ILE A 132 14.29 1.51 -14.87
CA ILE A 132 15.58 1.33 -14.19
C ILE A 132 16.76 1.61 -15.16
N ASP A 133 16.48 1.79 -16.44
CA ASP A 133 17.46 1.94 -17.51
C ASP A 133 18.24 3.27 -17.54
N GLU A 134 17.98 4.24 -16.65
CA GLU A 134 18.72 5.53 -16.66
C GLU A 134 19.54 5.82 -15.39
N ALA A 135 19.40 5.03 -14.31
CA ALA A 135 20.08 5.31 -13.04
C ALA A 135 21.37 4.50 -12.81
N GLU A 136 21.66 3.47 -13.61
CA GLU A 136 22.85 2.61 -13.44
C GLU A 136 23.74 2.48 -14.69
N GLN A 137 23.63 3.39 -15.65
CA GLN A 137 24.67 3.63 -16.66
C GLN A 137 25.37 4.97 -16.35
N GLN A 138 25.95 5.07 -15.16
CA GLN A 138 27.14 5.91 -15.06
C GLN A 138 28.23 5.14 -15.79
N ASP A 139 28.55 5.55 -17.02
CA ASP A 139 29.83 5.26 -17.64
C ASP A 139 30.90 5.73 -16.66
N VAL A 140 31.40 4.80 -15.85
CA VAL A 140 32.56 5.05 -15.00
C VAL A 140 33.71 5.13 -15.97
N ASP A 141 34.13 6.35 -16.31
CA ASP A 141 35.34 6.57 -17.09
C ASP A 141 36.47 5.77 -16.42
N PRO A 142 37.26 4.99 -17.17
CA PRO A 142 38.40 4.29 -16.60
C PRO A 142 39.32 5.31 -15.92
N PRO A 143 39.86 4.98 -14.73
CA PRO A 143 40.66 5.93 -13.96
C PRO A 143 41.81 6.46 -14.79
N THR A 144 42.02 7.77 -14.70
CA THR A 144 43.10 8.45 -15.43
C THR A 144 44.47 8.01 -14.90
N GLN A 145 45.52 8.13 -15.72
CA GLN A 145 46.87 7.74 -15.32
C GLN A 145 47.38 8.50 -14.08
N GLU A 146 46.83 9.69 -13.82
CA GLU A 146 47.11 10.51 -12.63
C GLU A 146 46.50 9.87 -11.37
N GLU A 147 45.27 9.37 -11.43
CA GLU A 147 44.58 8.69 -10.32
C GLU A 147 45.22 7.33 -9.98
N ILE A 148 45.77 6.64 -10.99
CA ILE A 148 46.53 5.40 -10.79
C ILE A 148 47.88 5.68 -10.10
N ALA A 149 48.50 6.84 -10.37
CA ALA A 149 49.79 7.21 -9.79
C ALA A 149 49.67 7.64 -8.31
N GLU A 150 48.53 8.18 -7.88
CA GLU A 150 48.28 8.60 -6.50
C GLU A 150 47.96 7.44 -5.54
N ASN A 151 47.67 6.24 -6.05
CA ASN A 151 47.40 5.06 -5.22
C ASN A 151 48.13 3.81 -5.76
N PRO A 152 49.47 3.77 -5.67
CA PRO A 152 50.24 2.59 -6.08
C PRO A 152 49.99 1.45 -5.07
N SER A 153 49.44 0.34 -5.58
CA SER A 153 49.31 -0.94 -4.87
C SER A 153 50.66 -1.60 -4.57
#